data_AF-A0A0A9ZEW0-F1
#
_entry.id   AF-A0A0A9ZEW0-F1
#
_cell.length_a   1.000
_cell.length_b   1.000
_cell.length_c   1.000
_cell.angle_alpha   90.00
_cell.angle_beta   90.00
_cell.angle_gamma   90.00
#
_symmetry.space_group_name_H-M   'P 1'
#
loop_
_entity.id
_entity.type
_entity.pdbx_description
1 polymer ?
#
loop_
_entity_poly.entity_id
_entity_poly.type
_entity_poly.pdbx_seq_one_letter_code
_entity_poly.pdbx_strand_id
1 'polypeptide(L)'
;VKLLLATTKEIYKSHKVHGGVSQVGKLYTGSQHSHILMTIIGTVKVSGGSFMLVLGRIIRGIGIPNNELLQPSFTTKLNFLVSAVFTLNFKTRIIPEDSLKALAATVFAF
;
A
#
# COMPACT_ATOMS: atom_id res chain seq x y z
N VAL A 1 9.20 -5.28 -23.34
CA VAL A 1 9.93 -4.59 -22.22
C VAL A 1 9.00 -3.85 -21.26
N LYS A 2 8.05 -3.01 -21.73
CA LYS A 2 7.13 -2.25 -20.84
C LYS A 2 6.31 -3.13 -19.89
N LEU A 3 5.82 -4.28 -20.36
CA LEU A 3 5.04 -5.21 -19.53
C LEU A 3 5.88 -5.81 -18.39
N LEU A 4 7.10 -6.30 -18.70
CA LEU A 4 8.02 -6.83 -17.69
C LEU A 4 8.32 -5.79 -16.60
N LEU A 5 8.58 -4.54 -16.99
CA LEU A 5 8.83 -3.45 -16.03
C LEU A 5 7.60 -3.14 -15.18
N ALA A 6 6.39 -3.20 -15.75
CA ALA A 6 5.15 -3.01 -15.00
C ALA A 6 4.93 -4.13 -13.97
N THR A 7 5.11 -5.39 -14.37
CA THR A 7 4.98 -6.54 -13.47
C THR A 7 6.03 -6.50 -12.35
N THR A 8 7.30 -6.19 -12.66
CA THR A 8 8.34 -6.04 -11.63
C THR A 8 8.01 -4.90 -10.65
N LYS A 9 7.47 -3.78 -11.14
CA LYS A 9 7.05 -2.65 -10.31
C LYS A 9 5.96 -3.07 -9.33
N GLU A 10 5.01 -3.89 -9.76
CA GLU A 10 3.92 -4.41 -8.93
C GLU A 10 4.38 -5.42 -7.89
N ILE A 11 5.30 -6.32 -8.24
CA ILE A 11 5.93 -7.24 -7.27
C ILE A 11 6.67 -6.46 -6.18
N TYR A 12 7.46 -5.45 -6.57
CA TYR A 12 8.19 -4.61 -5.62
C TYR A 12 7.25 -3.80 -4.73
N LYS A 13 6.08 -3.44 -5.25
CA LYS A 13 5.04 -2.75 -4.49
C LYS A 13 4.51 -3.60 -3.34
N SER A 14 4.22 -4.88 -3.59
CA SER A 14 3.78 -5.85 -2.56
C SER A 14 4.80 -5.95 -1.43
N HIS A 15 6.10 -6.01 -1.77
CA HIS A 15 7.17 -6.05 -0.77
C HIS A 15 7.20 -4.79 0.11
N LYS A 16 6.97 -3.61 -0.49
CA LYS A 16 6.89 -2.34 0.25
C LYS A 16 5.68 -2.25 1.18
N VAL A 17 4.52 -2.78 0.79
CA VAL A 17 3.33 -2.84 1.67
C VAL A 17 3.67 -3.65 2.92
N HIS A 18 4.20 -4.86 2.75
CA HIS A 18 4.57 -5.72 3.86
C HIS A 18 5.62 -5.08 4.78
N GLY A 19 6.66 -4.45 4.22
CA GLY A 19 7.65 -3.72 5.01
C GLY A 19 7.08 -2.51 5.76
N GLY A 20 6.02 -1.88 5.24
CA GLY A 20 5.27 -0.82 5.95
C GLY A 20 4.48 -1.37 7.13
N VAL A 21 3.69 -2.42 6.91
CA VAL A 21 2.85 -3.04 7.94
C VAL A 21 3.70 -3.66 9.05
N SER A 22 4.76 -4.39 8.71
CA SER A 22 5.66 -5.02 9.71
C SER A 22 6.41 -4.00 10.57
N GLN A 23 6.82 -2.86 9.99
CA GLN A 23 7.46 -1.78 10.74
C GLN A 23 6.52 -1.20 11.81
N VAL A 24 5.27 -0.94 11.45
CA VAL A 24 4.25 -0.41 12.37
C VAL A 24 3.82 -1.48 13.38
N GLY A 25 3.73 -2.74 12.95
CA GLY A 25 3.42 -3.88 13.81
C GLY A 25 4.41 -4.09 14.96
N LYS A 26 5.69 -3.79 14.74
CA LYS A 26 6.73 -3.86 15.79
C LYS A 26 6.74 -2.65 16.73
N LEU A 27 6.29 -1.48 16.25
CA LEU A 27 6.28 -0.23 17.02
C LEU A 27 5.07 -0.12 17.96
N TYR A 28 3.93 -0.69 17.58
CA TYR A 28 2.64 -0.51 18.29
C TYR A 28 2.09 -1.81 18.90
N THR A 29 2.95 -2.66 19.44
CA THR A 29 2.64 -4.01 19.96
C THR A 29 1.66 -4.02 21.16
N GLY A 30 1.30 -2.86 21.72
CA GLY A 30 0.48 -2.74 22.95
C GLY A 30 -0.85 -1.99 22.82
N SER A 31 -1.20 -1.44 21.65
CA SER A 31 -2.41 -0.61 21.49
C SER A 31 -3.46 -1.27 20.60
N GLN A 32 -4.67 -1.46 21.13
CA GLN A 32 -5.83 -2.07 20.46
C GLN A 32 -6.25 -1.33 19.16
N HIS A 33 -5.85 -0.07 18.97
CA HIS A 33 -6.16 0.74 17.78
C HIS A 33 -5.09 0.67 16.66
N SER A 34 -4.04 -0.13 16.81
CA SER A 34 -2.93 -0.22 15.86
C SER A 34 -3.32 -0.71 14.45
N HIS A 35 -4.47 -1.36 14.31
CA HIS A 35 -4.99 -1.88 13.04
C HIS A 35 -5.22 -0.79 11.99
N ILE A 36 -5.75 0.36 12.42
CA ILE A 36 -6.04 1.49 11.53
C ILE A 36 -4.71 2.13 11.07
N LEU A 37 -3.76 2.30 11.99
CA LEU A 37 -2.42 2.83 11.65
C LEU A 37 -1.66 1.91 10.69
N MET A 38 -1.67 0.60 10.91
CA MET A 38 -1.01 -0.35 10.01
C MET A 38 -1.58 -0.26 8.59
N THR A 39 -2.89 -0.13 8.46
CA THR A 39 -3.57 -0.04 7.17
C THR A 39 -3.31 1.31 6.47
N ILE A 40 -3.33 2.41 7.22
CA ILE A 40 -3.05 3.75 6.66
C ILE A 40 -1.58 3.85 6.23
N ILE A 41 -0.64 3.48 7.10
CA ILE A 41 0.79 3.59 6.81
C ILE A 41 1.20 2.63 5.68
N GLY A 42 0.66 1.40 5.68
CA GLY A 42 0.89 0.45 4.59
C GLY A 42 0.41 0.98 3.23
N THR A 43 -0.77 1.60 3.19
CA THR A 43 -1.34 2.21 1.97
C THR A 43 -0.53 3.44 1.52
N VAL A 44 -0.21 4.36 2.44
CA VAL A 44 0.48 5.62 2.15
C VAL A 44 1.92 5.38 1.67
N LYS A 45 2.65 4.45 2.31
CA LYS A 45 4.04 4.12 1.93
C LYS A 45 4.15 3.60 0.49
N VAL A 46 3.07 3.02 -0.02
CA VAL A 46 2.99 2.42 -1.35
C VAL A 46 2.38 3.35 -2.40
N SER A 47 1.41 4.19 -2.02
CA SER A 47 0.80 5.21 -2.89
C SER A 47 1.55 6.56 -2.91
N GLY A 48 2.72 6.62 -2.27
CA GLY A 48 3.48 7.87 -2.08
C GLY A 48 3.76 8.64 -3.37
N GLY A 49 3.96 7.95 -4.50
CA GLY A 49 4.14 8.60 -5.80
C GLY A 49 2.93 9.43 -6.22
N SER A 50 1.72 8.88 -6.09
CA SER A 50 0.50 9.60 -6.44
C SER A 50 0.19 10.74 -5.48
N PHE A 51 0.46 10.57 -4.18
CA PHE A 51 0.34 11.65 -3.20
C PHE A 51 1.33 12.79 -3.48
N MET A 52 2.59 12.46 -3.81
CA MET A 52 3.61 13.45 -4.15
C MET A 52 3.32 14.19 -5.46
N LEU A 53 2.57 13.60 -6.39
CA LEU A 53 2.15 14.31 -7.62
C LEU A 53 1.25 15.51 -7.29
N VAL A 54 0.36 15.40 -6.31
CA VAL A 54 -0.47 16.51 -5.87
C VAL A 54 0.41 17.62 -5.28
N LEU A 55 1.35 17.26 -4.40
CA LEU A 55 2.33 18.21 -3.85
C LEU A 55 3.18 18.87 -4.93
N GLY A 56 3.67 18.09 -5.90
CA GLY A 56 4.45 18.59 -7.02
C GLY A 56 3.67 19.47 -8.01
N ARG A 57 2.34 19.37 -8.04
CA ARG A 57 1.47 20.28 -8.81
C ARG A 57 1.28 21.61 -8.08
N ILE A 58 1.11 21.57 -6.75
CA ILE A 58 1.03 22.76 -5.90
C ILE A 58 2.31 23.59 -6.00
N ILE A 59 3.49 22.97 -5.89
CA ILE A 59 4.79 23.67 -6.00
C ILE A 59 4.98 24.32 -7.39
N ARG A 60 4.43 23.72 -8.45
CA ARG A 60 4.50 24.25 -9.82
C ARG A 60 3.41 25.28 -10.14
N GLY A 61 2.52 25.59 -9.19
CA GLY A 61 1.41 26.53 -9.39
C GLY A 61 0.29 26.02 -10.30
N ILE A 62 0.24 24.71 -10.59
CA ILE A 62 -0.78 24.12 -11.46
C ILE A 62 -1.93 23.58 -10.60
N GLY A 63 -3.00 24.34 -10.50
CA GLY A 63 -4.20 24.01 -9.71
C GLY A 63 -5.16 23.08 -10.44
N ILE A 64 -4.80 21.80 -10.62
CA ILE A 64 -5.74 20.78 -11.11
C ILE A 64 -6.36 20.08 -9.89
N PRO A 65 -7.68 20.15 -9.67
CA PRO A 65 -8.35 19.61 -8.47
C PRO A 65 -8.55 18.08 -8.55
N ASN A 66 -7.59 17.35 -9.10
CA ASN A 66 -7.65 15.90 -9.19
C ASN A 66 -6.92 15.28 -7.99
N ASN A 67 -7.64 15.21 -6.88
CA ASN A 67 -7.15 14.67 -5.61
C ASN A 67 -7.43 13.17 -5.53
N GLU A 68 -6.38 12.36 -5.32
CA GLU A 68 -6.49 10.92 -5.06
C GLU A 68 -7.39 10.58 -3.86
N LEU A 69 -7.59 11.54 -2.95
CA LEU A 69 -8.43 11.38 -1.77
C LEU A 69 -9.93 11.49 -2.08
N LEU A 70 -10.29 12.28 -3.11
CA LEU A 70 -11.68 12.53 -3.50
C LEU A 70 -12.15 11.54 -4.57
N GLN A 71 -11.26 11.19 -5.50
CA GLN A 71 -11.47 10.12 -6.48
C GLN A 71 -10.29 9.15 -6.44
N PRO A 72 -10.39 8.08 -5.63
CA PRO A 72 -9.31 7.12 -5.53
C PRO A 72 -9.14 6.36 -6.84
N SER A 73 -7.94 6.41 -7.40
CA SER A 73 -7.53 5.59 -8.53
C SER A 73 -7.70 4.10 -8.20
N PHE A 74 -7.95 3.27 -9.21
CA PHE A 74 -8.02 1.81 -9.08
C PHE A 74 -6.82 1.26 -8.31
N THR A 75 -5.64 1.81 -8.58
CA THR A 75 -4.40 1.47 -7.90
C THR A 75 -4.44 1.74 -6.39
N THR A 76 -5.03 2.85 -5.96
CA THR A 76 -5.09 3.24 -4.54
C THR A 76 -6.11 2.37 -3.78
N LYS A 77 -7.20 1.97 -4.43
CA LYS A 77 -8.18 1.00 -3.88
C LYS A 77 -7.55 -0.38 -3.67
N LEU A 78 -6.80 -0.88 -4.66
CA LEU A 78 -6.05 -2.14 -4.53
C LEU A 78 -5.02 -2.09 -3.40
N ASN A 79 -4.25 -1.00 -3.33
CA ASN A 79 -3.26 -0.82 -2.25
C ASN A 79 -3.92 -0.85 -0.86
N PHE A 80 -5.09 -0.21 -0.72
CA PHE A 80 -5.86 -0.22 0.52
C PHE A 80 -6.33 -1.62 0.90
N LEU A 81 -6.89 -2.37 -0.06
CA LEU A 81 -7.36 -3.73 0.16
C LEU A 81 -6.20 -4.67 0.57
N VAL A 82 -5.08 -4.59 -0.13
CA VAL A 82 -3.89 -5.40 0.20
C VAL A 82 -3.35 -5.03 1.58
N SER A 83 -3.30 -3.74 1.91
CA SER A 83 -2.86 -3.31 3.25
C SER A 83 -3.79 -3.81 4.35
N ALA A 84 -5.11 -3.82 4.13
CA ALA A 84 -6.08 -4.34 5.10
C ALA A 84 -5.92 -5.85 5.33
N VAL A 85 -5.70 -6.62 4.25
CA VAL A 85 -5.44 -8.07 4.33
C VAL A 85 -4.13 -8.37 5.08
N PHE A 86 -3.06 -7.60 4.83
CA PHE A 86 -1.81 -7.74 5.58
C PHE A 86 -1.96 -7.42 7.06
N THR A 87 -2.70 -6.36 7.42
CA THR A 87 -3.00 -6.03 8.82
C THR A 87 -3.78 -7.15 9.51
N LEU A 88 -4.74 -7.78 8.82
CA LEU A 88 -5.50 -8.91 9.35
C LEU A 88 -4.58 -10.11 9.65
N ASN A 89 -3.73 -10.49 8.69
CA ASN A 89 -2.85 -11.65 8.86
C ASN A 89 -1.79 -11.43 9.97
N PHE A 90 -1.35 -10.18 10.18
CA PHE A 90 -0.41 -9.85 11.27
C PHE A 90 -0.97 -10.21 12.65
N LYS A 91 -2.29 -10.13 12.84
CA LYS A 91 -2.96 -10.43 14.11
C LYS A 91 -3.31 -11.90 14.29
N THR A 92 -3.85 -12.53 13.25
CA THR A 92 -4.44 -13.86 13.36
C THR A 92 -3.52 -15.00 12.96
N ARG A 93 -2.36 -14.72 12.32
CA ARG A 93 -1.35 -15.71 11.87
C ARG A 93 -1.96 -16.94 11.17
N ILE A 94 -3.06 -16.76 10.44
CA ILE A 94 -3.80 -17.86 9.82
C ILE A 94 -3.07 -18.35 8.56
N ILE A 95 -2.31 -17.47 7.90
CA ILE A 95 -1.67 -17.74 6.61
C ILE A 95 -0.15 -17.59 6.75
N PRO A 96 0.66 -18.58 6.28
CA PRO A 96 2.11 -18.45 6.24
C PRO A 96 2.52 -17.24 5.40
N GLU A 97 3.49 -16.47 5.90
CA GLU A 97 3.84 -15.15 5.34
C GLU A 97 4.26 -15.20 3.87
N ASP A 98 4.89 -16.30 3.43
CA ASP A 98 5.41 -16.45 2.08
C ASP A 98 4.27 -16.61 1.06
N SER A 99 3.22 -17.34 1.42
CA SER A 99 2.01 -17.50 0.59
C SER A 99 1.21 -16.20 0.50
N LEU A 100 1.22 -15.36 1.53
CA LEU A 100 0.52 -14.08 1.49
C LEU A 100 1.25 -13.05 0.61
N LYS A 101 2.58 -13.01 0.69
CA LYS A 101 3.42 -12.17 -0.19
C LYS A 101 3.21 -12.54 -1.66
N ALA A 102 3.11 -13.83 -1.95
CA ALA A 102 2.79 -14.36 -3.27
C ALA A 102 1.38 -13.95 -3.71
N LEU A 103 0.36 -14.12 -2.86
CA LEU A 103 -1.02 -13.80 -3.19
C LEU A 103 -1.24 -12.30 -3.43
N ALA A 104 -0.62 -11.44 -2.61
CA ALA A 104 -0.64 -10.00 -2.83
C ALA A 104 0.10 -9.61 -4.12
N ALA A 105 1.19 -10.29 -4.48
CA ALA A 105 1.86 -10.07 -5.76
C ALA A 105 1.00 -10.50 -6.95
N THR A 106 0.24 -11.59 -6.84
CA THR A 106 -0.70 -12.05 -7.88
C THR A 106 -1.90 -11.11 -8.04
N VAL A 107 -2.45 -10.59 -6.93
CA VAL A 107 -3.54 -9.60 -6.95
C VAL A 107 -3.09 -8.27 -7.56
N PHE A 108 -1.81 -7.92 -7.44
CA PHE A 108 -1.28 -6.73 -8.11
C PHE A 108 -0.95 -6.96 -9.59
N ALA A 109 -0.68 -8.19 -10.02
CA ALA A 109 -0.32 -8.52 -11.40
C ALA A 109 -1.52 -8.67 -12.36
N PHE A 110 -2.75 -8.59 -11.84
CA PHE A 110 -4.02 -8.65 -12.58
C PHE A 110 -4.75 -7.30 -12.49
#